data_AF-A0A847JFM8-F1
#
_entry.id   AF-A0A847JFM8-F1
#
_cell.length_a   1.000
_cell.length_b   1.000
_cell.length_c   1.000
_cell.angle_alpha   90.00
_cell.angle_beta   90.00
_cell.angle_gamma   90.00
#
_symmetry.space_group_name_H-M   'P 1'
#
loop_
_entity.id
_entity.type
_entity.pdbx_description
1 polymer ?
#
loop_
_entity_poly.entity_id
_entity_poly.type
_entity_poly.pdbx_seq_one_letter_code
_entity_poly.pdbx_strand_id
1 'polypeptide(L)'
;MSSRLVPIAVLCSALAACGRGPADVDVEMETGAVGKVDVERALDQIRNICRPLFGRHAGDVERIRAVVSDEGSTQARRFGWGVHIEITVDLKSAVSTIEGEIEPQARFLAGGGARPGLLAYSPTAAALCDQPLAPGRRSAFFAVPGLAEDLPQRVLNPTREQIAAYRAEEAKAMTGDYQSQRNIAWCYVDGCYGVEPIDDVKACAWRLVIAAAKAPQSDATDPDNVRIDCDQALTAEDRANAVGKAQTLFQKIYKKPLPAS
;
A
#
# COMPACT_ATOMS: atom_id res chain seq x y z
N MET A 1 -2.36 35.31 -76.97
CA MET A 1 -1.96 34.08 -76.25
C MET A 1 -2.01 34.39 -74.77
N SER A 2 -3.05 33.93 -74.08
CA SER A 2 -3.37 34.31 -72.71
C SER A 2 -3.11 33.12 -71.79
N SER A 3 -2.02 33.14 -71.04
CA SER A 3 -1.70 32.10 -70.05
C SER A 3 -2.29 32.49 -68.70
N ARG A 4 -3.30 31.73 -68.24
CA ARG A 4 -3.83 31.81 -66.86
C ARG A 4 -3.02 30.87 -65.98
N LEU A 5 -2.35 31.42 -64.97
CA LEU A 5 -1.76 30.68 -63.85
C LEU A 5 -2.87 30.29 -62.87
N VAL A 6 -2.99 28.98 -62.60
CA VAL A 6 -3.86 28.41 -61.56
C VAL A 6 -3.04 28.29 -60.28
N PRO A 7 -3.49 28.79 -59.11
CA PRO A 7 -2.80 28.57 -57.86
C PRO A 7 -3.14 27.17 -57.34
N ILE A 8 -2.10 26.36 -57.13
CA ILE A 8 -2.19 25.09 -56.40
C ILE A 8 -2.31 25.43 -54.92
N ALA A 9 -3.50 25.20 -54.35
CA ALA A 9 -3.72 25.23 -52.92
C ALA A 9 -3.06 23.99 -52.30
N VAL A 10 -1.93 24.19 -51.62
CA VAL A 10 -1.30 23.19 -50.76
C VAL A 10 -2.18 23.06 -49.52
N LEU A 11 -2.97 21.99 -49.46
CA LEU A 11 -3.67 21.56 -48.25
C LEU A 11 -2.60 21.06 -47.26
N CYS A 12 -2.21 21.91 -46.31
CA CYS A 12 -1.48 21.47 -45.12
C CYS A 12 -2.42 20.64 -44.25
N SER A 13 -2.39 19.33 -44.40
CA SER A 13 -2.96 18.39 -43.44
C SER A 13 -2.19 18.53 -42.13
N ALA A 14 -2.70 19.34 -41.21
CA ALA A 14 -2.25 19.34 -39.82
C ALA A 14 -2.64 17.99 -39.20
N LEU A 15 -1.68 17.07 -39.12
CA LEU A 15 -1.75 15.93 -38.22
C LEU A 15 -1.81 16.52 -36.80
N ALA A 16 -2.99 16.50 -36.20
CA ALA A 16 -3.12 16.68 -34.76
C ALA A 16 -2.36 15.53 -34.10
N ALA A 17 -1.12 15.77 -33.70
CA ALA A 17 -0.51 14.96 -32.66
C ALA A 17 -1.42 15.14 -31.44
N CYS A 18 -2.18 14.10 -31.09
CA CYS A 18 -2.86 14.02 -29.81
C CYS A 18 -1.79 14.06 -28.72
N GLY A 19 -1.39 15.27 -28.33
CA GLY A 19 -0.38 15.48 -27.31
C GLY A 19 -0.91 14.93 -26.00
N ARG A 20 -0.14 14.04 -25.37
CA ARG A 20 -0.47 13.55 -24.03
C ARG A 20 -0.63 14.73 -23.08
N GLY A 21 -1.75 14.80 -22.40
CA GLY A 21 -1.96 15.75 -21.33
C GLY A 21 -1.11 15.39 -20.10
N PRO A 22 -0.76 16.36 -19.24
CA PRO A 22 -0.03 16.10 -18.00
C PRO A 22 -0.77 15.20 -17.00
N ALA A 23 -2.08 14.98 -17.20
CA ALA A 23 -2.92 14.09 -16.41
C ALA A 23 -3.19 12.72 -17.08
N ASP A 24 -2.57 12.46 -18.23
CA ASP A 24 -2.63 11.13 -18.86
C ASP A 24 -1.82 10.13 -18.04
N VAL A 25 -2.35 8.91 -17.94
CA VAL A 25 -1.75 7.84 -17.15
C VAL A 25 -1.02 6.88 -18.08
N ASP A 26 0.30 6.78 -17.93
CA ASP A 26 1.11 5.76 -18.58
C ASP A 26 0.94 4.43 -17.86
N VAL A 27 0.25 3.47 -18.49
CA VAL A 27 -0.05 2.17 -17.89
C VAL A 27 0.93 1.09 -18.35
N GLU A 28 1.56 0.42 -17.40
CA GLU A 28 2.37 -0.78 -17.57
C GLU A 28 1.65 -1.99 -16.96
N MET A 29 1.57 -3.08 -17.72
CA MET A 29 0.90 -4.32 -17.30
C MET A 29 1.97 -5.38 -17.01
N GLU A 30 2.13 -5.76 -15.76
CA GLU A 30 3.06 -6.81 -15.34
C GLU A 30 2.36 -8.16 -15.12
N THR A 31 1.02 -8.17 -15.10
CA THR A 31 0.19 -9.36 -14.94
C THR A 31 -0.81 -9.52 -16.09
N GLY A 32 -1.17 -10.78 -16.38
CA GLY A 32 -2.28 -11.15 -17.26
C GLY A 32 -3.59 -11.46 -16.54
N ALA A 33 -3.65 -11.27 -15.22
CA ALA A 33 -4.83 -11.61 -14.41
C ALA A 33 -6.05 -10.69 -14.66
N VAL A 34 -5.86 -9.54 -15.30
CA VAL A 34 -6.91 -8.58 -15.69
C VAL A 34 -6.68 -8.06 -17.10
N GLY A 35 -7.77 -7.67 -17.78
CA GLY A 35 -7.71 -7.06 -19.10
C GLY A 35 -7.51 -5.54 -19.05
N LYS A 36 -7.07 -4.94 -20.16
CA LYS A 36 -6.92 -3.48 -20.28
C LYS A 36 -8.23 -2.73 -19.99
N VAL A 37 -9.36 -3.28 -20.44
CA VAL A 37 -10.68 -2.67 -20.21
C VAL A 37 -11.00 -2.60 -18.72
N ASP A 38 -10.64 -3.62 -17.95
CA ASP A 38 -10.86 -3.64 -16.50
C ASP A 38 -9.97 -2.61 -15.80
N VAL A 39 -8.73 -2.47 -16.24
CA VAL A 39 -7.79 -1.45 -15.75
C VAL A 39 -8.25 -0.04 -16.10
N GLU A 40 -8.77 0.18 -17.30
CA GLU A 40 -9.33 1.49 -17.69
C GLU A 40 -10.52 1.88 -16.82
N ARG A 41 -11.45 0.94 -16.55
CA ARG A 41 -12.56 1.17 -15.61
C ARG A 41 -12.06 1.45 -14.20
N ALA A 42 -11.08 0.69 -13.71
CA ALA A 42 -10.47 0.93 -12.40
C ALA A 42 -9.82 2.32 -12.31
N LEU A 43 -9.09 2.75 -13.35
CA LEU A 43 -8.52 4.10 -13.41
C LEU A 43 -9.60 5.18 -13.45
N ASP A 44 -10.73 4.95 -14.11
CA ASP A 44 -11.87 5.87 -14.06
C ASP A 44 -12.48 5.99 -12.66
N GLN A 45 -12.59 4.88 -11.92
CA GLN A 45 -13.00 4.91 -10.51
C GLN A 45 -12.01 5.75 -9.67
N ILE A 46 -10.70 5.61 -9.93
CA ILE A 46 -9.64 6.37 -9.25
C ILE A 46 -9.72 7.86 -9.60
N ARG A 47 -9.91 8.21 -10.88
CA ARG A 47 -10.13 9.60 -11.32
C ARG A 47 -11.36 10.21 -10.65
N ASN A 48 -12.40 9.40 -10.44
CA ASN A 48 -13.64 9.85 -9.81
C ASN A 48 -13.49 10.11 -8.31
N ILE A 49 -12.72 9.31 -7.57
CA ILE A 49 -12.49 9.56 -6.14
C ILE A 49 -11.42 10.64 -5.91
N CYS A 50 -10.41 10.71 -6.77
CA CYS A 50 -9.29 11.66 -6.69
C CYS A 50 -9.39 12.72 -7.81
N ARG A 51 -10.59 13.29 -8.01
CA ARG A 51 -10.82 14.32 -9.04
C ARG A 51 -9.83 15.49 -8.99
N PRO A 52 -9.42 16.00 -7.81
CA PRO A 52 -8.48 17.12 -7.74
C PRO A 52 -7.15 16.84 -8.46
N LEU A 53 -6.61 15.62 -8.38
CA LEU A 53 -5.36 15.23 -9.04
C LEU A 53 -5.43 15.45 -10.55
N PHE A 54 -6.53 15.03 -11.16
CA PHE A 54 -6.75 15.08 -12.61
C PHE A 54 -7.39 16.40 -13.08
N GLY A 55 -7.68 17.32 -12.17
CA GLY A 55 -8.30 18.61 -12.44
C GLY A 55 -7.46 19.75 -11.89
N ARG A 56 -7.77 20.18 -10.66
CA ARG A 56 -7.14 21.33 -9.99
C ARG A 56 -5.61 21.23 -9.96
N HIS A 57 -5.08 20.05 -9.69
CA HIS A 57 -3.64 19.81 -9.49
C HIS A 57 -2.92 19.37 -10.76
N ALA A 58 -3.63 19.15 -11.87
CA ALA A 58 -3.02 18.65 -13.11
C ALA A 58 -1.90 19.57 -13.64
N GLY A 59 -1.95 20.87 -13.33
CA GLY A 59 -0.91 21.83 -13.68
C GLY A 59 0.44 21.60 -12.98
N ASP A 60 0.44 20.97 -11.80
CA ASP A 60 1.65 20.69 -11.01
C ASP A 60 2.24 19.29 -11.32
N VAL A 61 1.52 18.46 -12.06
CA VAL A 61 1.94 17.10 -12.41
C VAL A 61 2.84 17.12 -13.65
N GLU A 62 3.99 16.46 -13.55
CA GLU A 62 4.90 16.22 -14.68
C GLU A 62 4.51 14.94 -15.43
N ARG A 63 4.24 13.85 -14.70
CA ARG A 63 3.88 12.55 -15.26
C ARG A 63 3.08 11.72 -14.26
N ILE A 64 2.15 10.90 -14.77
CA ILE A 64 1.51 9.83 -13.99
C ILE A 64 1.83 8.48 -14.62
N ARG A 65 2.36 7.55 -13.81
CA ARG A 65 2.61 6.16 -14.20
C ARG A 65 1.74 5.23 -13.35
N ALA A 66 1.21 4.19 -13.95
CA ALA A 66 0.45 3.15 -13.28
C ALA A 66 1.02 1.78 -13.64
N VAL A 67 1.46 1.02 -12.64
CA VAL A 67 1.93 -0.36 -12.80
C VAL A 67 0.85 -1.29 -12.26
N VAL A 68 0.36 -2.19 -13.12
CA VAL A 68 -0.66 -3.18 -12.77
C VAL A 68 0.03 -4.50 -12.47
N SER A 69 -0.10 -4.97 -11.23
CA SER A 69 0.63 -6.13 -10.73
C SER A 69 -0.26 -7.03 -9.87
N ASP A 70 0.02 -8.33 -9.89
CA ASP A 70 -0.53 -9.33 -8.96
C ASP A 70 0.50 -9.75 -7.90
N GLU A 71 1.64 -9.03 -7.82
CA GLU A 71 2.64 -9.29 -6.79
C GLU A 71 2.06 -9.04 -5.39
N GLY A 72 2.36 -9.94 -4.48
CA GLY A 72 1.86 -9.89 -3.12
C GLY A 72 2.61 -8.92 -2.21
N SER A 73 2.61 -7.61 -2.49
CA SER A 73 3.13 -6.65 -1.51
C SER A 73 2.36 -6.77 -0.18
N THR A 74 3.01 -6.48 0.96
CA THR A 74 2.36 -6.57 2.28
C THR A 74 1.12 -5.67 2.36
N GLN A 75 1.15 -4.50 1.71
CA GLN A 75 -0.03 -3.62 1.66
C GLN A 75 -1.16 -4.21 0.82
N ALA A 76 -0.88 -4.73 -0.38
CA ALA A 76 -1.90 -5.40 -1.18
C ALA A 76 -2.54 -6.57 -0.40
N ARG A 77 -1.72 -7.36 0.32
CA ARG A 77 -2.20 -8.43 1.21
C ARG A 77 -3.12 -7.93 2.31
N ARG A 78 -2.74 -6.85 3.00
CA ARG A 78 -3.52 -6.21 4.07
C ARG A 78 -4.94 -5.81 3.65
N PHE A 79 -5.11 -5.41 2.39
CA PHE A 79 -6.42 -5.06 1.84
C PHE A 79 -7.10 -6.20 1.08
N GLY A 80 -6.45 -7.37 1.00
CA GLY A 80 -6.96 -8.55 0.30
C GLY A 80 -6.96 -8.41 -1.22
N TRP A 81 -6.08 -7.59 -1.78
CA TRP A 81 -6.02 -7.28 -3.22
C TRP A 81 -5.26 -8.37 -3.98
N GLY A 82 -5.92 -8.97 -4.97
CA GLY A 82 -5.33 -10.01 -5.83
C GLY A 82 -4.57 -9.41 -6.99
N VAL A 83 -5.12 -8.35 -7.58
CA VAL A 83 -4.41 -7.42 -8.45
C VAL A 83 -4.50 -6.03 -7.84
N HIS A 84 -3.43 -5.26 -8.00
CA HIS A 84 -3.36 -3.88 -7.57
C HIS A 84 -2.75 -3.00 -8.65
N ILE A 85 -3.00 -1.69 -8.54
CA ILE A 85 -2.42 -0.67 -9.40
C ILE A 85 -1.57 0.24 -8.52
N GLU A 86 -0.26 0.20 -8.70
CA GLU A 86 0.64 1.21 -8.12
C GLU A 86 0.65 2.44 -9.01
N ILE A 87 0.24 3.59 -8.48
CA ILE A 87 0.24 4.85 -9.21
C ILE A 87 1.33 5.74 -8.65
N THR A 88 2.23 6.17 -9.52
CA THR A 88 3.28 7.12 -9.21
C THR A 88 3.01 8.43 -9.93
N VAL A 89 2.93 9.51 -9.17
CA VAL A 89 2.76 10.88 -9.68
C VAL A 89 4.07 11.62 -9.46
N ASP A 90 4.77 11.89 -10.55
CA ASP A 90 5.97 12.72 -10.55
C ASP A 90 5.52 14.20 -10.65
N LEU A 91 5.92 15.03 -9.68
CA LEU A 91 5.57 16.45 -9.62
C LEU A 91 6.64 17.32 -10.27
N LYS A 92 6.21 18.45 -10.82
CA LYS A 92 7.12 19.49 -11.33
C LYS A 92 7.94 20.08 -10.18
N SER A 93 9.09 20.64 -10.51
CA SER A 93 9.94 21.34 -9.52
C SER A 93 9.26 22.56 -8.88
N ALA A 94 8.31 23.19 -9.59
CA ALA A 94 7.49 24.27 -9.08
C ALA A 94 6.03 23.79 -8.97
N VAL A 95 5.62 23.50 -7.73
CA VAL A 95 4.25 23.12 -7.36
C VAL A 95 3.57 24.32 -6.74
N SER A 96 2.33 24.60 -7.14
CA SER A 96 1.62 25.85 -6.80
C SER A 96 0.24 25.65 -6.19
N THR A 97 -0.31 24.45 -6.30
CA THR A 97 -1.71 24.15 -5.95
C THR A 97 -1.88 23.36 -4.66
N ILE A 98 -0.78 22.86 -4.08
CA ILE A 98 -0.74 22.21 -2.77
C ILE A 98 0.31 22.88 -1.87
N GLU A 99 0.08 22.86 -0.57
CA GLU A 99 0.91 23.52 0.44
C GLU A 99 1.61 22.50 1.34
N GLY A 100 2.67 22.95 2.03
CA GLY A 100 3.41 22.14 3.00
C GLY A 100 4.73 21.58 2.46
N GLU A 101 5.27 20.58 3.15
CA GLU A 101 6.44 19.83 2.68
C GLU A 101 6.00 18.92 1.52
N ILE A 102 6.49 19.22 0.32
CA ILE A 102 6.10 18.53 -0.91
C ILE A 102 7.17 17.52 -1.29
N GLU A 103 6.78 16.25 -1.35
CA GLU A 103 7.59 15.19 -1.92
C GLU A 103 7.59 15.31 -3.45
N PRO A 104 8.74 15.17 -4.13
CA PRO A 104 8.80 15.27 -5.60
C PRO A 104 8.02 14.14 -6.30
N GLN A 105 7.73 13.06 -5.58
CA GLN A 105 6.97 11.92 -6.07
C GLN A 105 5.91 11.52 -5.05
N ALA A 106 4.66 11.49 -5.47
CA ALA A 106 3.55 10.98 -4.69
C ALA A 106 3.18 9.56 -5.16
N ARG A 107 3.00 8.63 -4.20
CA ARG A 107 2.65 7.24 -4.49
C ARG A 107 1.26 6.89 -3.98
N PHE A 108 0.56 6.09 -4.78
CA PHE A 108 -0.71 5.48 -4.42
C PHE A 108 -0.71 3.99 -4.70
N LEU A 109 -1.52 3.24 -3.97
CA LEU A 109 -1.84 1.84 -4.28
C LEU A 109 -3.35 1.68 -4.35
N ALA A 110 -3.88 1.08 -5.41
CA ALA A 110 -5.30 0.80 -5.55
C ALA A 110 -5.58 -0.68 -5.74
N GLY A 111 -6.74 -1.16 -5.29
CA GLY A 111 -7.17 -2.53 -5.56
C GLY A 111 -8.61 -2.79 -5.14
N GLY A 112 -9.15 -3.91 -5.63
CA GLY A 112 -10.57 -4.28 -5.50
C GLY A 112 -10.90 -5.30 -4.42
N GLY A 113 -9.91 -5.81 -3.69
CA GLY A 113 -10.06 -6.96 -2.78
C GLY A 113 -11.03 -6.84 -1.60
N ALA A 114 -10.73 -7.50 -0.48
CA ALA A 114 -11.62 -7.48 0.69
C ALA A 114 -11.95 -6.05 1.19
N ARG A 115 -11.02 -5.12 0.97
CA ARG A 115 -11.18 -3.69 1.25
C ARG A 115 -10.88 -2.88 -0.01
N PRO A 116 -11.85 -2.71 -0.92
CA PRO A 116 -11.61 -2.01 -2.19
C PRO A 116 -11.34 -0.52 -1.95
N GLY A 117 -10.28 0.02 -2.56
CA GLY A 117 -9.93 1.41 -2.35
C GLY A 117 -8.60 1.86 -2.93
N LEU A 118 -8.23 3.10 -2.57
CA LEU A 118 -7.02 3.80 -2.97
C LEU A 118 -6.28 4.26 -1.70
N LEU A 119 -5.06 3.80 -1.51
CA LEU A 119 -4.15 4.22 -0.45
C LEU A 119 -3.21 5.31 -0.99
N ALA A 120 -3.22 6.50 -0.39
CA ALA A 120 -2.19 7.52 -0.55
C ALA A 120 -1.09 7.32 0.51
N TYR A 121 0.17 7.15 0.09
CA TYR A 121 1.27 6.82 0.99
C TYR A 121 1.86 7.98 1.78
N SER A 122 1.62 9.22 1.34
CA SER A 122 2.22 10.41 1.92
C SER A 122 1.24 11.58 2.06
N PRO A 123 1.57 12.61 2.87
CA PRO A 123 0.81 13.85 2.91
C PRO A 123 0.66 14.50 1.54
N THR A 124 1.70 14.47 0.72
CA THR A 124 1.65 14.98 -0.66
C THR A 124 0.63 14.20 -1.50
N ALA A 125 0.65 12.87 -1.44
CA ALA A 125 -0.32 12.04 -2.15
C ALA A 125 -1.76 12.31 -1.69
N ALA A 126 -1.99 12.47 -0.38
CA ALA A 126 -3.32 12.79 0.15
C ALA A 126 -3.79 14.19 -0.28
N ALA A 127 -2.90 15.19 -0.25
CA ALA A 127 -3.17 16.56 -0.68
C ALA A 127 -3.54 16.65 -2.16
N LEU A 128 -2.93 15.84 -3.03
CA LEU A 128 -3.29 15.77 -4.45
C LEU A 128 -4.73 15.27 -4.69
N CYS A 129 -5.36 14.62 -3.71
CA CYS A 129 -6.77 14.23 -3.77
C CYS A 129 -7.70 15.13 -2.92
N ASP A 130 -7.19 16.23 -2.36
CA ASP A 130 -7.86 17.08 -1.36
C ASP A 130 -8.38 16.29 -0.14
N GLN A 131 -7.62 15.28 0.29
CA GLN A 131 -8.02 14.42 1.39
C GLN A 131 -7.27 14.77 2.66
N PRO A 132 -7.98 15.03 3.79
CA PRO A 132 -7.33 15.31 5.05
C PRO A 132 -6.67 14.04 5.61
N LEU A 133 -5.48 14.19 6.16
CA LEU A 133 -4.86 13.17 7.00
C LEU A 133 -5.46 13.22 8.40
N ALA A 134 -5.77 12.06 8.97
CA ALA A 134 -6.07 12.00 10.40
C ALA A 134 -4.82 12.40 11.22
N PRO A 135 -4.99 13.03 12.39
CA PRO A 135 -3.87 13.50 13.21
C PRO A 135 -2.82 12.41 13.44
N GLY A 136 -1.55 12.74 13.18
CA GLY A 136 -0.41 11.84 13.34
C GLY A 136 -0.26 10.75 12.26
N ARG A 137 -1.16 10.66 11.27
CA ARG A 137 -1.04 9.74 10.14
C ARG A 137 -0.19 10.36 9.03
N ARG A 138 0.53 9.51 8.30
CA ARG A 138 1.29 9.88 7.09
C ARG A 138 0.65 9.39 5.80
N SER A 139 -0.38 8.56 5.91
CA SER A 139 -1.11 7.97 4.78
C SER A 139 -2.60 8.06 5.01
N ALA A 140 -3.37 8.06 3.91
CA ALA A 140 -4.82 8.02 3.93
C ALA A 140 -5.35 6.93 2.99
N PHE A 141 -6.43 6.28 3.40
CA PHE A 141 -7.12 5.29 2.60
C PHE A 141 -8.50 5.81 2.21
N PHE A 142 -8.80 5.73 0.92
CA PHE A 142 -10.07 6.13 0.34
C PHE A 142 -10.82 4.88 -0.08
N ALA A 143 -12.01 4.65 0.48
CA ALA A 143 -12.85 3.54 0.05
C ALA A 143 -13.35 3.80 -1.37
N VAL A 144 -13.15 2.84 -2.27
CA VAL A 144 -13.62 2.91 -3.66
C VAL A 144 -14.32 1.59 -4.00
N PRO A 145 -15.58 1.39 -3.55
CA PRO A 145 -16.25 0.10 -3.65
C PRO A 145 -16.29 -0.48 -5.08
N GLY A 146 -16.42 0.37 -6.11
CA GLY A 146 -16.44 -0.04 -7.51
C GLY A 146 -15.18 -0.80 -7.97
N LEU A 147 -14.03 -0.59 -7.31
CA LEU A 147 -12.82 -1.34 -7.66
C LEU A 147 -12.97 -2.86 -7.48
N ALA A 148 -13.89 -3.32 -6.63
CA ALA A 148 -14.16 -4.75 -6.44
C ALA A 148 -14.78 -5.43 -7.67
N GLU A 149 -15.40 -4.65 -8.56
CA GLU A 149 -15.97 -5.16 -9.82
C GLU A 149 -14.91 -5.25 -10.92
N ASP A 150 -13.86 -4.42 -10.82
CA ASP A 150 -12.84 -4.26 -11.86
C ASP A 150 -11.55 -5.03 -11.56
N LEU A 151 -11.19 -5.20 -10.28
CA LEU A 151 -9.92 -5.81 -9.87
C LEU A 151 -10.17 -7.02 -8.96
N PRO A 152 -9.57 -8.20 -9.27
CA PRO A 152 -9.82 -9.43 -8.54
C PRO A 152 -9.35 -9.34 -7.08
N GLN A 153 -10.12 -9.99 -6.21
CA GLN A 153 -9.72 -10.21 -4.83
C GLN A 153 -8.65 -11.29 -4.73
N ARG A 154 -7.82 -11.19 -3.69
CA ARG A 154 -6.85 -12.22 -3.38
C ARG A 154 -7.56 -13.37 -2.69
N VAL A 155 -7.45 -14.55 -3.28
CA VAL A 155 -7.86 -15.80 -2.64
C VAL A 155 -6.60 -16.52 -2.15
N LEU A 156 -6.44 -16.61 -0.82
CA LEU A 156 -5.35 -17.35 -0.20
C LEU A 156 -5.87 -18.70 0.29
N ASN A 157 -5.30 -19.76 -0.25
CA ASN A 157 -5.59 -21.14 0.16
C ASN A 157 -4.27 -21.79 0.60
N PRO A 158 -3.87 -21.66 1.87
CA PRO A 158 -2.61 -22.20 2.33
C PRO A 158 -2.60 -23.73 2.20
N THR A 159 -1.48 -24.30 1.75
CA THR A 159 -1.31 -25.74 1.65
C THR A 159 -1.19 -26.37 3.04
N ARG A 160 -1.44 -27.68 3.14
CA ARG A 160 -1.23 -28.43 4.39
C ARG A 160 0.20 -28.29 4.92
N GLU A 161 1.17 -28.23 4.02
CA GLU A 161 2.57 -28.03 4.36
C GLU A 161 2.84 -26.64 4.94
N GLN A 162 2.30 -25.58 4.34
CA GLN A 162 2.41 -24.22 4.86
C GLN A 162 1.78 -24.10 6.26
N ILE A 163 0.61 -24.71 6.45
CA ILE A 163 -0.05 -24.76 7.77
C ILE A 163 0.84 -25.50 8.79
N ALA A 164 1.39 -26.65 8.42
CA ALA A 164 2.25 -27.43 9.31
C ALA A 164 3.54 -26.68 9.66
N ALA A 165 4.17 -26.02 8.69
CA ALA A 165 5.37 -25.21 8.89
C ALA A 165 5.11 -24.05 9.86
N TYR A 166 4.01 -23.31 9.67
CA TYR A 166 3.61 -22.26 10.61
C TYR A 166 3.43 -22.79 12.04
N ARG A 167 2.72 -23.92 12.21
CA ARG A 167 2.47 -24.51 13.54
C ARG A 167 3.76 -24.98 14.21
N ALA A 168 4.70 -25.52 13.44
CA ALA A 168 6.02 -25.88 13.95
C ALA A 168 6.81 -24.64 14.41
N GLU A 169 6.72 -23.55 13.65
CA GLU A 169 7.36 -22.28 14.00
C GLU A 169 6.73 -21.64 15.24
N GLU A 170 5.41 -21.67 15.35
CA GLU A 170 4.65 -21.19 16.50
C GLU A 170 5.03 -21.97 17.76
N ALA A 171 5.17 -23.29 17.66
CA ALA A 171 5.60 -24.12 18.78
C ALA A 171 6.99 -23.72 19.31
N LYS A 172 7.96 -23.44 18.42
CA LYS A 172 9.30 -22.96 18.80
C LYS A 172 9.27 -21.56 19.42
N ALA A 173 8.50 -20.64 18.83
CA ALA A 173 8.34 -19.29 19.39
C ALA A 173 7.82 -19.35 20.84
N MET A 174 6.89 -20.27 21.11
CA MET A 174 6.32 -20.50 22.43
C MET A 174 7.30 -21.13 23.44
N THR A 175 8.41 -21.72 22.99
CA THR A 175 9.51 -22.18 23.86
C THR A 175 10.58 -21.12 24.09
N GLY A 176 10.41 -19.91 23.58
CA GLY A 176 11.37 -18.82 23.73
C GLY A 176 12.39 -18.70 22.61
N ASP A 177 12.22 -19.43 21.50
CA ASP A 177 13.12 -19.32 20.34
C ASP A 177 13.00 -17.94 19.70
N TYR A 178 14.08 -17.16 19.76
CA TYR A 178 14.09 -15.76 19.34
C TYR A 178 13.76 -15.57 17.86
N GLN A 179 14.31 -16.39 16.96
CA GLN A 179 14.07 -16.24 15.54
C GLN A 179 12.63 -16.61 15.19
N SER A 180 12.11 -17.69 15.79
CA SER A 180 10.72 -18.07 15.61
C SER A 180 9.75 -17.03 16.15
N GLN A 181 10.07 -16.34 17.25
CA GLN A 181 9.26 -15.20 17.70
C GLN A 181 9.20 -14.08 16.65
N ARG A 182 10.33 -13.72 16.02
CA ARG A 182 10.36 -12.73 14.94
C ARG A 182 9.54 -13.18 13.72
N ASN A 183 9.65 -14.45 13.37
CA ASN A 183 8.90 -15.03 12.25
C ASN A 183 7.39 -15.02 12.51
N ILE A 184 6.95 -15.36 13.74
CA ILE A 184 5.54 -15.31 14.12
C ILE A 184 5.02 -13.86 14.18
N ALA A 185 5.81 -12.92 14.69
CA ALA A 185 5.45 -11.50 14.65
C ALA A 185 5.23 -11.03 13.20
N TRP A 186 6.15 -11.39 12.30
CA TRP A 186 6.03 -11.07 10.88
C TRP A 186 4.83 -11.76 10.21
N CYS A 187 4.51 -13.00 10.58
CA CYS A 187 3.31 -13.67 10.08
C CYS A 187 2.03 -12.90 10.37
N TYR A 188 1.92 -12.23 11.52
CA TYR A 188 0.76 -11.40 11.82
C TYR A 188 0.76 -10.06 11.08
N VAL A 189 1.90 -9.60 10.57
CA VAL A 189 1.97 -8.41 9.69
C VAL A 189 1.55 -8.74 8.26
N ASP A 190 1.89 -9.94 7.80
CA ASP A 190 1.87 -10.29 6.37
C ASP A 190 0.88 -11.42 6.00
N GLY A 191 0.34 -12.09 7.01
CA GLY A 191 -0.68 -13.15 6.89
C GLY A 191 -0.12 -14.53 6.57
N CYS A 192 1.20 -14.69 6.39
CA CYS A 192 1.88 -15.97 6.13
C CYS A 192 1.14 -16.87 5.14
N TYR A 193 0.92 -16.36 3.93
CA TYR A 193 0.20 -17.06 2.84
C TYR A 193 -1.26 -17.41 3.17
N GLY A 194 -1.87 -16.69 4.12
CA GLY A 194 -3.24 -16.91 4.58
C GLY A 194 -3.36 -17.98 5.66
N VAL A 195 -2.25 -18.48 6.22
CA VAL A 195 -2.29 -19.40 7.36
C VAL A 195 -2.88 -18.73 8.61
N GLU A 196 -2.57 -17.45 8.81
CA GLU A 196 -3.18 -16.63 9.84
C GLU A 196 -3.71 -15.33 9.23
N PRO A 197 -4.81 -14.76 9.75
CA PRO A 197 -5.21 -13.42 9.37
C PRO A 197 -4.15 -12.41 9.82
N ILE A 198 -4.00 -11.35 9.03
CA ILE A 198 -3.20 -10.19 9.45
C ILE A 198 -3.85 -9.56 10.69
N ASP A 199 -3.05 -9.33 11.73
CA ASP A 199 -3.48 -8.88 13.05
C ASP A 199 -2.36 -8.04 13.68
N ASP A 200 -2.43 -6.71 13.47
CA ASP A 200 -1.42 -5.77 13.94
C ASP A 200 -1.27 -5.78 15.48
N VAL A 201 -2.35 -6.06 16.20
CA VAL A 201 -2.33 -6.17 17.67
C VAL A 201 -1.52 -7.39 18.11
N LYS A 202 -1.69 -8.55 17.45
CA LYS A 202 -0.86 -9.73 17.72
C LYS A 202 0.59 -9.53 17.26
N ALA A 203 0.82 -8.89 16.12
CA ALA A 203 2.16 -8.56 15.65
C ALA A 203 2.90 -7.73 16.70
N CYS A 204 2.30 -6.61 17.13
CA CYS A 204 2.86 -5.77 18.19
C CYS A 204 3.09 -6.54 19.49
N ALA A 205 2.13 -7.37 19.92
CA ALA A 205 2.29 -8.17 21.13
C ALA A 205 3.54 -9.06 21.10
N TRP A 206 3.82 -9.70 19.95
CA TRP A 206 5.04 -10.48 19.77
C TRP A 206 6.30 -9.59 19.72
N ARG A 207 6.26 -8.41 19.08
CA ARG A 207 7.39 -7.47 19.11
C ARG A 207 7.76 -7.04 20.53
N LEU A 208 6.77 -6.80 21.37
CA LEU A 208 6.97 -6.47 22.79
C LEU A 208 7.60 -7.65 23.56
N VAL A 209 7.16 -8.88 23.30
CA VAL A 209 7.77 -10.09 23.89
C VAL A 209 9.26 -10.20 23.50
N ILE A 210 9.57 -10.01 22.22
CA ILE A 210 10.93 -10.09 21.67
C ILE A 210 11.84 -9.04 22.33
N ALA A 211 11.40 -7.77 22.35
CA ALA A 211 12.16 -6.68 22.95
C ALA A 211 12.40 -6.91 24.46
N ALA A 212 11.39 -7.42 25.17
CA ALA A 212 11.49 -7.71 26.60
C ALA A 212 12.38 -8.93 26.93
N ALA A 213 12.50 -9.89 26.01
CA ALA A 213 13.28 -11.11 26.22
C ALA A 213 14.79 -10.82 26.32
N LYS A 214 15.26 -9.71 25.72
CA LYS A 214 16.68 -9.31 25.68
C LYS A 214 17.59 -10.46 25.25
N ALA A 215 17.19 -11.18 24.19
CA ALA A 215 17.98 -12.26 23.64
C ALA A 215 19.36 -11.75 23.19
N PRO A 216 20.45 -12.51 23.37
CA PRO A 216 21.80 -12.11 22.91
C PRO A 216 21.89 -11.77 21.41
N GLN A 217 21.01 -12.35 20.61
CA GLN A 217 20.90 -12.15 19.16
C GLN A 217 20.07 -10.91 18.77
N SER A 218 19.53 -10.19 19.75
CA SER A 218 18.75 -8.97 19.51
C SER A 218 19.62 -7.91 18.83
N ASP A 219 19.05 -7.26 17.82
CA ASP A 219 19.72 -6.25 17.01
C ASP A 219 18.90 -4.95 16.95
N ALA A 220 19.43 -3.94 16.24
CA ALA A 220 18.80 -2.62 16.13
C ALA A 220 17.42 -2.65 15.44
N THR A 221 17.08 -3.71 14.71
CA THR A 221 15.79 -3.81 14.02
C THR A 221 14.65 -4.21 14.95
N ASP A 222 14.92 -4.80 16.12
CA ASP A 222 13.88 -5.14 17.10
C ASP A 222 13.15 -3.90 17.64
N PRO A 223 13.83 -2.85 18.16
CA PRO A 223 13.15 -1.62 18.58
C PRO A 223 12.48 -0.88 17.41
N ASP A 224 13.05 -0.94 16.20
CA ASP A 224 12.40 -0.37 15.01
C ASP A 224 11.10 -1.10 14.67
N ASN A 225 11.07 -2.43 14.76
CA ASN A 225 9.86 -3.21 14.54
C ASN A 225 8.81 -2.93 15.62
N VAL A 226 9.19 -2.68 16.87
CA VAL A 226 8.24 -2.19 17.90
C VAL A 226 7.66 -0.84 17.48
N ARG A 227 8.50 0.12 17.07
CA ARG A 227 8.01 1.43 16.63
C ARG A 227 7.05 1.32 15.44
N ILE A 228 7.36 0.49 14.46
CA ILE A 228 6.54 0.32 13.25
C ILE A 228 5.24 -0.42 13.57
N ASP A 229 5.34 -1.63 14.12
CA ASP A 229 4.19 -2.53 14.30
C ASP A 229 3.32 -2.16 15.51
N CYS A 230 3.83 -1.35 16.45
CA CYS A 230 3.05 -0.85 17.58
C CYS A 230 2.72 0.63 17.44
N ASP A 231 3.72 1.51 17.47
CA ASP A 231 3.49 2.95 17.67
C ASP A 231 2.91 3.63 16.42
N GLN A 232 3.25 3.14 15.23
CA GLN A 232 2.76 3.70 13.96
C GLN A 232 1.53 2.97 13.41
N ALA A 233 1.42 1.66 13.66
CA ALA A 233 0.32 0.85 13.14
C ALA A 233 -0.96 0.95 13.99
N LEU A 234 -0.85 1.11 15.31
CA LEU A 234 -1.97 0.95 16.24
C LEU A 234 -2.51 2.27 16.79
N THR A 235 -3.80 2.25 17.15
CA THR A 235 -4.38 3.26 18.05
C THR A 235 -3.87 3.07 19.48
N ALA A 236 -4.09 4.05 20.36
CA ALA A 236 -3.72 3.93 21.78
C ALA A 236 -4.45 2.76 22.48
N GLU A 237 -5.72 2.52 22.13
CA GLU A 237 -6.51 1.41 22.66
C GLU A 237 -5.95 0.06 22.19
N ASP A 238 -5.72 -0.09 20.89
CA ASP A 238 -5.15 -1.31 20.32
C ASP A 238 -3.75 -1.61 20.86
N ARG A 239 -2.95 -0.57 21.10
CA ARG A 239 -1.63 -0.69 21.73
C ARG A 239 -1.76 -1.19 23.18
N ALA A 240 -2.73 -0.69 23.95
CA ALA A 240 -3.00 -1.20 25.29
C ALA A 240 -3.43 -2.69 25.26
N ASN A 241 -4.26 -3.07 24.29
CA ASN A 241 -4.63 -4.47 24.06
C ASN A 241 -3.42 -5.35 23.70
N ALA A 242 -2.51 -4.84 22.86
CA ALA A 242 -1.27 -5.53 22.50
C ALA A 242 -0.36 -5.75 23.73
N VAL A 243 -0.23 -4.75 24.61
CA VAL A 243 0.52 -4.88 25.87
C VAL A 243 -0.07 -5.98 26.76
N GLY A 244 -1.39 -6.03 26.93
CA GLY A 244 -2.05 -7.09 27.72
C GLY A 244 -1.81 -8.50 27.14
N LYS A 245 -1.84 -8.63 25.81
CA LYS A 245 -1.49 -9.89 25.13
C LYS A 245 -0.01 -10.24 25.30
N ALA A 246 0.89 -9.26 25.18
CA ALA A 246 2.33 -9.46 25.39
C ALA A 246 2.62 -9.92 26.83
N GLN A 247 1.97 -9.35 27.84
CA GLN A 247 2.08 -9.79 29.23
C GLN A 247 1.71 -11.27 29.39
N THR A 248 0.57 -11.68 28.83
CA THR A 248 0.10 -13.06 28.87
C THR A 248 1.09 -14.01 28.16
N LEU A 249 1.54 -13.65 26.96
CA LEU A 249 2.51 -14.43 26.19
C LEU A 249 3.85 -14.56 26.92
N PHE A 250 4.39 -13.45 27.41
CA PHE A 250 5.69 -13.41 28.09
C PHE A 250 5.68 -14.25 29.36
N GLN A 251 4.61 -14.17 30.16
CA GLN A 251 4.44 -15.04 31.34
C GLN A 251 4.36 -16.52 30.95
N LYS A 252 3.66 -16.84 29.86
CA LYS A 252 3.55 -18.22 29.39
C LYS A 252 4.91 -18.78 28.92
N ILE A 253 5.71 -17.98 28.22
CA ILE A 253 7.00 -18.39 27.63
C ILE A 253 8.11 -18.41 28.70
N TYR A 254 8.27 -17.32 29.45
CA TYR A 254 9.41 -17.10 30.35
C TYR A 254 9.10 -17.27 31.85
N LYS A 255 7.85 -17.61 32.21
CA LYS A 255 7.39 -17.84 33.59
C LYS A 255 7.61 -16.67 34.55
N LYS A 256 7.60 -15.45 34.01
CA LYS A 256 7.78 -14.20 34.75
C LYS A 256 6.93 -13.09 34.13
N PRO A 257 6.54 -12.05 34.87
CA PRO A 257 5.81 -10.92 34.29
C PRO A 257 6.65 -10.22 33.21
N LEU A 258 5.97 -9.60 32.25
CA LEU A 258 6.62 -8.69 31.30
C LEU A 258 7.28 -7.55 32.10
N PRO A 259 8.56 -7.24 31.87
CA PRO A 259 9.22 -6.11 32.51
C PRO A 259 8.47 -4.81 32.21
N ALA A 260 8.40 -3.92 33.19
CA ALA A 260 7.98 -2.55 32.91
C ALA A 260 8.97 -1.91 31.94
N SER A 261 8.44 -1.26 30.91
CA SER A 261 9.19 -0.48 29.92
C SER A 261 9.71 0.83 30.49
#